data_AF-A0A932WQ28-F1
#
_entry.id   AF-A0A932WQ28-F1
#
_cell.length_a   1.000
_cell.length_b   1.000
_cell.length_c   1.000
_cell.angle_alpha   90.00
_cell.angle_beta   90.00
_cell.angle_gamma   90.00
#
_symmetry.space_group_name_H-M   'P 1'
#
loop_
_entity.id
_entity.type
_entity.pdbx_description
1 polymer ?
#
loop_
_entity_poly.entity_id
_entity_poly.type
_entity_poly.pdbx_seq_one_letter_code
_entity_poly.pdbx_strand_id
1 'polypeptide(L)'
;MRTRRQRAAISLAAIAVAAAIVAGTVAWIRHSGSAVRADGLHFNGTGPSAAGPTPRLAAPDERNGIDDGVADAARQFAVQFVTPELLVPESAGFPERSIRLERFPLMNYSTGNRIEHWYVDGGVDSKNDYGVMVRSWWRIMLGRVDDKFFPVVVSLEGRPIYQMRGHVDMLQDARRANQQVLPALAVPSVWKA
;
A
#
# COMPACT_ATOMS: atom_id res chain seq x y z
N MET A 1 61.06 13.13 -20.24
CA MET A 1 60.55 13.49 -18.90
C MET A 1 59.20 14.20 -19.03
N ARG A 2 58.07 13.47 -19.02
CA ARG A 2 56.74 14.08 -18.88
C ARG A 2 56.51 14.40 -17.40
N THR A 3 56.33 15.68 -17.11
CA THR A 3 56.33 16.27 -15.77
C THR A 3 55.14 15.79 -14.93
N ARG A 4 55.36 15.55 -13.64
CA ARG A 4 54.37 15.06 -12.65
C ARG A 4 53.03 15.84 -12.66
N ARG A 5 53.01 17.08 -13.17
CA ARG A 5 51.80 17.90 -13.32
C ARG A 5 50.79 17.35 -14.33
N GLN A 6 51.23 16.66 -15.39
CA GLN A 6 50.31 16.06 -16.38
C GLN A 6 49.55 14.84 -15.84
N ARG A 7 50.12 14.09 -14.91
CA ARG A 7 49.44 12.91 -14.32
C ARG A 7 48.33 13.30 -13.35
N ALA A 8 48.51 14.38 -12.58
CA ALA A 8 47.49 14.87 -11.64
C ALA A 8 46.23 15.42 -12.34
N ALA A 9 46.38 16.10 -13.48
CA ALA A 9 45.25 16.66 -14.24
C ALA A 9 44.36 15.59 -14.87
N ILE A 10 44.95 14.48 -15.35
CA ILE A 10 44.20 13.35 -15.94
C ILE A 10 43.38 12.62 -14.86
N SER A 11 43.93 12.48 -13.65
CA SER A 11 43.21 11.84 -12.53
C SER A 11 42.02 12.67 -12.05
N LEU A 12 42.13 14.00 -11.99
CA LEU A 12 41.01 14.88 -11.59
C LEU A 12 39.90 14.92 -12.63
N ALA A 13 40.24 14.93 -13.93
CA ALA A 13 39.24 14.89 -15.00
C ALA A 13 38.48 13.55 -15.03
N ALA A 14 39.16 12.42 -14.80
CA ALA A 14 38.51 11.11 -14.73
C ALA A 14 37.55 10.98 -13.53
N ILE A 15 37.92 11.53 -12.37
CA ILE A 15 37.06 11.53 -11.18
C ILE A 15 35.84 12.44 -11.39
N ALA A 16 36.00 13.60 -12.02
CA ALA A 16 34.88 14.50 -12.32
C ALA A 16 33.88 13.88 -13.32
N VAL A 17 34.36 13.18 -14.34
CA VAL A 17 33.50 12.46 -15.30
C VAL A 17 32.78 11.28 -14.62
N ALA A 18 33.47 10.51 -13.78
CA ALA A 18 32.85 9.43 -13.03
C ALA A 18 31.78 9.96 -12.04
N ALA A 19 32.06 11.06 -11.34
CA ALA A 19 31.08 11.71 -10.46
C ALA A 19 29.87 12.26 -11.22
N ALA A 20 30.07 12.83 -12.42
CA ALA A 20 28.98 13.31 -13.26
C ALA A 20 28.13 12.16 -13.84
N ILE A 21 28.75 11.04 -14.21
CA ILE A 21 28.03 9.83 -14.65
C ILE A 21 27.23 9.25 -13.50
N VAL A 22 27.80 9.14 -12.30
CA VAL A 22 27.11 8.63 -11.09
C VAL A 22 25.98 9.58 -10.67
N ALA A 23 26.21 10.90 -10.64
CA ALA A 23 25.16 11.87 -10.34
C ALA A 23 24.05 11.85 -11.42
N GLY A 24 24.41 11.72 -12.70
CA GLY A 24 23.47 11.59 -13.81
C GLY A 24 22.67 10.29 -13.75
N THR A 25 23.28 9.16 -13.41
CA THR A 25 22.57 7.88 -13.23
C THR A 25 21.70 7.88 -11.99
N VAL A 26 22.14 8.44 -10.87
CA VAL A 26 21.34 8.55 -9.65
C VAL A 26 20.16 9.51 -9.84
N ALA A 27 20.36 10.64 -10.55
CA ALA A 27 19.27 11.55 -10.91
C ALA A 27 18.30 10.90 -11.90
N TRP A 28 18.78 10.11 -12.86
CA TRP A 28 17.94 9.37 -13.81
C TRP A 28 17.20 8.20 -13.14
N ILE A 29 17.80 7.51 -12.16
CA ILE A 29 17.14 6.48 -11.34
C ILE A 29 16.12 7.10 -10.36
N ARG A 30 16.32 8.34 -9.91
CA ARG A 30 15.30 9.10 -9.16
C ARG A 30 14.20 9.69 -10.06
N HIS A 31 14.52 9.99 -11.32
CA HIS A 31 13.58 10.49 -12.33
C HIS A 31 12.99 9.42 -13.24
N SER A 32 13.34 8.13 -13.06
CA SER A 32 12.59 6.99 -13.59
C SER A 32 11.29 6.78 -12.80
N GLY A 33 10.67 7.88 -12.38
CA GLY A 33 9.32 8.23 -12.76
C GLY A 33 8.32 7.19 -12.36
N SER A 34 8.00 7.19 -11.06
CA SER A 34 6.80 6.54 -10.52
C SER A 34 5.64 6.66 -11.51
N ALA A 35 4.90 5.58 -11.74
CA ALA A 35 3.66 5.65 -12.52
C ALA A 35 2.49 6.24 -11.70
N VAL A 36 2.73 6.63 -10.46
CA VAL A 36 1.75 7.21 -9.53
C VAL A 36 1.85 8.73 -9.55
N ARG A 37 0.70 9.40 -9.61
CA ARG A 37 0.59 10.87 -9.49
C ARG A 37 1.19 11.31 -8.15
N ALA A 38 2.23 12.14 -8.23
CA ALA A 38 2.80 12.81 -7.08
C ALA A 38 1.95 14.05 -6.74
N ASP A 39 0.70 13.86 -6.35
CA ASP A 39 -0.07 15.00 -5.86
C ASP A 39 0.57 15.52 -4.57
N GLY A 40 0.95 16.80 -4.61
CA GLY A 40 1.61 17.50 -3.54
C GLY A 40 0.83 17.38 -2.23
N LEU A 41 1.58 17.22 -1.14
CA LEU A 41 1.10 17.23 0.24
C LEU A 41 0.22 18.46 0.53
N HIS A 42 -1.08 18.34 0.31
CA HIS A 42 -2.10 19.06 1.07
C HIS A 42 -2.79 18.07 2.00
N PHE A 43 -2.01 17.54 2.95
CA PHE A 43 -2.51 16.76 4.07
C PHE A 43 -3.05 17.70 5.15
N ASN A 44 -4.27 18.21 4.92
CA ASN A 44 -5.05 18.85 5.98
C ASN A 44 -5.89 17.78 6.69
N GLY A 45 -5.27 16.81 7.38
CA GLY A 45 -5.92 15.89 8.34
C GLY A 45 -7.11 15.04 7.87
N THR A 46 -7.52 15.14 6.62
CA THR A 46 -8.71 14.53 6.06
C THR A 46 -8.37 14.08 4.65
N GLY A 47 -7.95 12.82 4.48
CA GLY A 47 -7.96 12.20 3.15
C GLY A 47 -9.34 12.36 2.49
N PRO A 48 -9.46 12.18 1.16
CA PRO A 48 -10.72 12.35 0.44
C PRO A 48 -11.83 11.61 1.17
N SER A 49 -12.71 12.39 1.80
CA SER A 49 -13.84 11.88 2.54
C SER A 49 -14.82 11.37 1.50
N ALA A 50 -14.96 10.05 1.38
CA ALA A 50 -16.08 9.49 0.65
C ALA A 50 -17.35 9.83 1.45
N ALA A 51 -17.93 11.00 1.20
CA ALA A 51 -19.28 11.36 1.63
C ALA A 51 -20.37 10.66 0.79
N GLY A 52 -19.95 9.82 -0.16
CA GLY A 52 -20.81 8.97 -0.98
C GLY A 52 -21.04 7.59 -0.33
N PRO A 53 -22.02 6.83 -0.85
CA PRO A 53 -22.27 5.46 -0.40
C PRO A 53 -21.00 4.62 -0.55
N THR A 54 -20.60 3.93 0.53
CA THR A 54 -19.47 3.01 0.53
C THR A 54 -19.66 1.98 -0.59
N PRO A 55 -18.70 1.81 -1.51
CA PRO A 55 -18.85 0.83 -2.57
C PRO A 55 -18.84 -0.57 -1.95
N ARG A 56 -19.75 -1.42 -2.42
CA ARG A 56 -19.92 -2.78 -1.92
C ARG A 56 -19.96 -3.75 -3.08
N LEU A 57 -19.33 -4.90 -2.88
CA LEU A 57 -19.37 -6.03 -3.80
C LEU A 57 -20.04 -7.21 -3.11
N ALA A 58 -20.69 -8.08 -3.88
CA ALA A 58 -21.22 -9.32 -3.34
C ALA A 58 -20.07 -10.22 -2.87
N ALA A 59 -20.24 -10.87 -1.72
CA ALA A 59 -19.34 -11.89 -1.23
C ALA A 59 -19.92 -13.28 -1.55
N PRO A 60 -19.08 -14.25 -1.96
CA PRO A 60 -19.53 -15.62 -2.13
C PRO A 60 -19.91 -16.24 -0.78
N ASP A 61 -20.81 -17.23 -0.82
CA ASP A 61 -21.17 -18.04 0.34
C ASP A 61 -19.91 -18.74 0.90
N GLU A 62 -19.78 -18.78 2.23
CA GLU A 62 -18.59 -19.27 2.96
C GLU A 62 -18.19 -20.70 2.58
N ARG A 63 -19.15 -21.50 2.08
CA ARG A 63 -18.95 -22.92 1.78
C ARG A 63 -17.94 -23.17 0.65
N ASN A 64 -17.67 -22.20 -0.23
CA ASN A 64 -16.74 -22.38 -1.35
C ASN A 64 -15.96 -21.09 -1.67
N GLY A 65 -14.62 -21.13 -1.55
CA GLY A 65 -13.74 -20.16 -2.23
C GLY A 65 -13.81 -18.72 -1.71
N ILE A 66 -14.01 -18.51 -0.40
CA ILE A 66 -14.04 -17.16 0.19
C ILE A 66 -12.75 -16.37 -0.14
N ASP A 67 -11.59 -17.02 -0.12
CA ASP A 67 -10.31 -16.38 -0.41
C ASP A 67 -10.20 -15.93 -1.88
N ASP A 68 -10.72 -16.72 -2.82
CA ASP A 68 -10.80 -16.33 -4.25
C ASP A 68 -11.75 -15.13 -4.43
N GLY A 69 -12.89 -15.14 -3.72
CA GLY A 69 -13.82 -14.01 -3.68
C GLY A 69 -13.21 -12.74 -3.08
N VAL A 70 -12.41 -12.87 -2.03
CA VAL A 70 -11.68 -11.74 -1.42
C VAL A 70 -10.63 -11.19 -2.37
N ALA A 71 -9.85 -12.06 -3.05
CA ALA A 71 -8.85 -11.65 -4.03
C ALA A 71 -9.49 -10.89 -5.20
N ASP A 72 -10.60 -11.40 -5.75
CA ASP A 72 -11.30 -10.74 -6.85
C ASP A 72 -11.95 -9.42 -6.40
N ALA A 73 -12.62 -9.40 -5.24
CA ALA A 73 -13.19 -8.17 -4.69
C ALA A 73 -12.13 -7.09 -4.44
N ALA A 74 -10.99 -7.48 -3.84
CA ALA A 74 -9.87 -6.57 -3.65
C ALA A 74 -9.32 -6.06 -4.98
N ARG A 75 -9.18 -6.91 -6.01
CA ARG A 75 -8.75 -6.48 -7.34
C ARG A 75 -9.75 -5.49 -7.97
N GLN A 76 -11.05 -5.73 -7.85
CA GLN A 76 -12.08 -4.81 -8.34
C GLN A 76 -12.01 -3.44 -7.64
N PHE A 77 -11.83 -3.42 -6.31
CA PHE A 77 -11.61 -2.17 -5.59
C PHE A 77 -10.28 -1.52 -5.96
N ALA A 78 -9.21 -2.28 -6.20
CA ALA A 78 -7.94 -1.74 -6.68
C ALA A 78 -8.12 -1.08 -8.04
N VAL A 79 -8.84 -1.70 -8.98
CA VAL A 79 -9.18 -1.06 -10.27
C VAL A 79 -9.93 0.25 -10.05
N GLN A 80 -10.90 0.29 -9.14
CA GLN A 80 -11.70 1.48 -8.87
C GLN A 80 -10.89 2.63 -8.24
N PHE A 81 -10.03 2.33 -7.26
CA PHE A 81 -9.35 3.34 -6.45
C PHE A 81 -7.92 3.64 -6.89
N VAL A 82 -7.18 2.65 -7.38
CA VAL A 82 -5.77 2.80 -7.79
C VAL A 82 -5.67 3.39 -9.19
N THR A 83 -6.51 2.99 -10.13
CA THR A 83 -6.44 3.46 -11.53
C THR A 83 -6.48 4.98 -11.67
N PRO A 84 -7.36 5.73 -10.96
CA PRO A 84 -7.36 7.19 -10.99
C PRO A 84 -6.12 7.85 -10.37
N GLU A 85 -5.29 7.13 -9.63
CA GLU A 85 -4.06 7.66 -9.04
C GLU A 85 -2.83 7.47 -9.94
N LEU A 86 -2.98 6.75 -11.06
CA LEU A 86 -1.90 6.52 -12.01
C LEU A 86 -1.76 7.68 -12.99
N LEU A 87 -0.54 7.92 -13.48
CA LEU A 87 -0.25 8.94 -14.48
C LEU A 87 -0.96 8.66 -15.81
N VAL A 88 -0.93 7.40 -16.26
CA VAL A 88 -1.55 6.90 -17.50
C VAL A 88 -2.57 5.78 -17.17
N PRO A 89 -3.77 6.12 -16.66
CA PRO A 89 -4.75 5.15 -16.16
C PRO A 89 -5.15 4.06 -17.16
N GLU A 90 -5.25 4.38 -18.44
CA GLU A 90 -5.63 3.48 -19.52
C GLU A 90 -4.61 2.36 -19.77
N SER A 91 -3.40 2.49 -19.23
CA SER A 91 -2.34 1.47 -19.33
C SER A 91 -2.32 0.48 -18.15
N ALA A 92 -3.22 0.65 -17.18
CA ALA A 92 -3.20 -0.11 -15.93
C ALA A 92 -3.55 -1.59 -16.15
N GLY A 93 -2.65 -2.47 -15.71
CA GLY A 93 -2.87 -3.90 -15.61
C GLY A 93 -2.73 -4.38 -14.16
N PHE A 94 -3.70 -5.17 -13.69
CA PHE A 94 -3.72 -5.73 -12.33
C PHE A 94 -3.47 -7.24 -12.38
N PRO A 95 -2.20 -7.70 -12.43
CA PRO A 95 -1.88 -9.10 -12.63
C PRO A 95 -2.29 -9.95 -11.42
N GLU A 96 -3.19 -10.92 -11.63
CA GLU A 96 -3.70 -11.82 -10.58
C GLU A 96 -2.58 -12.55 -9.83
N ARG A 97 -1.54 -12.99 -10.55
CA ARG A 97 -0.36 -13.66 -9.98
C ARG A 97 0.42 -12.82 -8.94
N SER A 98 0.16 -11.52 -8.86
CA SER A 98 0.78 -10.64 -7.87
C SER A 98 -0.01 -10.53 -6.57
N ILE A 99 -1.25 -11.02 -6.57
CA ILE A 99 -2.17 -10.88 -5.44
C ILE A 99 -1.76 -11.83 -4.32
N ARG A 100 -1.65 -11.29 -3.11
CA ARG A 100 -1.35 -12.03 -1.88
C ARG A 100 -2.39 -11.67 -0.83
N LEU A 101 -2.87 -12.66 -0.12
CA LEU A 101 -3.96 -12.53 0.84
C LEU A 101 -3.49 -12.97 2.23
N GLU A 102 -3.84 -12.17 3.24
CA GLU A 102 -3.59 -12.45 4.64
C GLU A 102 -4.87 -12.17 5.44
N ARG A 103 -5.45 -13.21 6.04
CA ARG A 103 -6.60 -13.07 6.95
C ARG A 103 -6.13 -12.52 8.29
N PHE A 104 -6.93 -11.65 8.92
CA PHE A 104 -6.56 -11.01 10.19
C PHE A 104 -7.51 -11.39 11.34
N PRO A 105 -7.33 -12.56 11.99
CA PRO A 105 -8.27 -13.08 13.00
C PRO A 105 -8.47 -12.13 14.17
N LEU A 106 -7.41 -11.43 14.59
CA LEU A 106 -7.43 -10.56 15.78
C LEU A 106 -8.40 -9.37 15.62
N MET A 107 -8.62 -8.89 14.39
CA MET A 107 -9.60 -7.83 14.14
C MET A 107 -11.03 -8.35 14.07
N ASN A 108 -11.23 -9.61 13.65
CA ASN A 108 -12.55 -10.24 13.65
C ASN A 108 -13.10 -10.30 15.08
N TYR A 109 -12.28 -10.71 16.05
CA TYR A 109 -12.66 -10.72 17.47
C TYR A 109 -13.04 -9.34 17.99
N SER A 110 -12.32 -8.29 17.57
CA SER A 110 -12.56 -6.93 18.06
C SER A 110 -13.87 -6.30 17.57
N THR A 111 -14.45 -6.85 16.49
CA THR A 111 -15.79 -6.45 16.00
C THR A 111 -16.90 -7.37 16.51
N GLY A 112 -16.60 -8.22 17.50
CA GLY A 112 -17.52 -9.23 18.01
C GLY A 112 -17.84 -10.32 16.99
N ASN A 113 -16.89 -10.65 16.11
CA ASN A 113 -17.04 -11.59 14.99
C ASN A 113 -18.14 -11.22 13.98
N ARG A 114 -18.56 -9.95 13.94
CA ARG A 114 -19.55 -9.45 12.98
C ARG A 114 -18.94 -9.05 11.65
N ILE A 115 -17.65 -8.75 11.66
CA ILE A 115 -16.93 -8.25 10.49
C ILE A 115 -15.64 -9.03 10.34
N GLU A 116 -15.51 -9.68 9.19
CA GLU A 116 -14.27 -10.35 8.83
C GLU A 116 -13.33 -9.42 8.07
N HIS A 117 -12.03 -9.52 8.35
CA HIS A 117 -11.02 -8.66 7.76
C HIS A 117 -9.89 -9.44 7.09
N TRP A 118 -9.46 -8.93 5.94
CA TRP A 118 -8.29 -9.38 5.20
C TRP A 118 -7.42 -8.19 4.82
N TYR A 119 -6.12 -8.42 4.78
CA TYR A 119 -5.22 -7.62 3.96
C TYR A 119 -4.98 -8.32 2.64
N VAL A 120 -5.09 -7.57 1.56
CA VAL A 120 -4.79 -8.04 0.22
C VAL A 120 -3.77 -7.09 -0.40
N ASP A 121 -2.62 -7.64 -0.77
CA ASP A 121 -1.56 -6.95 -1.48
C ASP A 121 -1.59 -7.33 -2.96
N GLY A 122 -1.22 -6.41 -3.84
CA GLY A 122 -1.06 -6.72 -5.25
C GLY A 122 -0.23 -5.69 -5.99
N GLY A 123 0.18 -6.05 -7.20
CA GLY A 123 0.87 -5.16 -8.13
C GLY A 123 -0.10 -4.48 -9.09
N VAL A 124 0.30 -3.33 -9.60
CA VAL A 124 -0.29 -2.69 -10.79
C VAL A 124 0.83 -2.35 -11.76
N ASP A 125 0.75 -2.84 -12.98
CA ASP A 125 1.65 -2.51 -14.07
C ASP A 125 1.04 -1.34 -14.84
N SER A 126 1.76 -0.23 -15.02
CA SER A 126 1.27 0.92 -15.79
C SER A 126 2.41 1.74 -16.38
N LYS A 127 2.12 2.57 -17.38
CA LYS A 127 3.07 3.49 -17.98
C LYS A 127 3.21 4.75 -17.13
N ASN A 128 4.43 5.27 -17.05
CA ASN A 128 4.69 6.62 -16.57
C ASN A 128 4.57 7.65 -17.71
N ASP A 129 4.83 8.93 -17.41
CA ASP A 129 4.76 10.04 -18.37
C ASP A 129 5.72 9.91 -19.57
N TYR A 130 6.73 9.04 -19.47
CA TYR A 130 7.66 8.74 -20.56
C TYR A 130 7.25 7.50 -21.38
N GLY A 131 6.10 6.90 -21.09
CA GLY A 131 5.59 5.70 -21.75
C GLY A 131 6.29 4.40 -21.33
N VAL A 132 7.15 4.45 -20.30
CA VAL A 132 7.88 3.28 -19.78
C VAL A 132 6.98 2.50 -18.82
N MET A 133 6.92 1.18 -18.98
CA MET A 133 6.19 0.30 -18.05
C MET A 133 6.90 0.24 -16.70
N VAL A 134 6.16 0.52 -15.63
CA VAL A 134 6.60 0.46 -14.24
C VAL A 134 5.59 -0.36 -13.45
N ARG A 135 6.06 -1.09 -12.44
CA ARG A 135 5.21 -1.78 -11.47
C ARG A 135 5.13 -0.96 -10.18
N SER A 136 3.91 -0.75 -9.72
CA SER A 136 3.61 -0.22 -8.40
C SER A 136 2.87 -1.21 -7.52
N TRP A 137 2.88 -0.99 -6.21
CA TRP A 137 2.24 -1.88 -5.23
C TRP A 137 1.07 -1.23 -4.52
N TRP A 138 -0.04 -1.95 -4.42
CA TRP A 138 -1.22 -1.54 -3.70
C TRP A 138 -1.54 -2.53 -2.58
N ARG A 139 -2.23 -2.02 -1.55
CA ARG A 139 -2.72 -2.79 -0.40
C ARG A 139 -4.15 -2.38 -0.10
N ILE A 140 -5.02 -3.35 0.12
CA ILE A 140 -6.39 -3.13 0.55
C ILE A 140 -6.65 -3.87 1.86
N MET A 141 -7.17 -3.16 2.84
CA MET A 141 -7.88 -3.80 3.94
C MET A 141 -9.34 -3.97 3.53
N LEU A 142 -9.76 -5.22 3.37
CA LEU A 142 -11.11 -5.59 2.99
C LEU A 142 -11.89 -6.00 4.24
N GLY A 143 -13.12 -5.49 4.37
CA GLY A 143 -14.09 -5.95 5.36
C GLY A 143 -15.20 -6.76 4.67
N ARG A 144 -15.69 -7.79 5.35
CA ARG A 144 -16.94 -8.49 5.00
C ARG A 144 -17.95 -8.36 6.13
N VAL A 145 -19.16 -7.98 5.77
CA VAL A 145 -20.35 -8.05 6.66
C VAL A 145 -21.46 -8.71 5.86
N ASP A 146 -22.06 -9.75 6.43
CA ASP A 146 -23.02 -10.62 5.76
C ASP A 146 -22.42 -11.12 4.42
N ASP A 147 -23.15 -10.92 3.32
CA ASP A 147 -22.75 -11.32 1.97
C ASP A 147 -22.17 -10.16 1.17
N LYS A 148 -21.50 -9.21 1.82
CA LYS A 148 -20.93 -8.04 1.15
C LYS A 148 -19.50 -7.74 1.57
N PHE A 149 -18.64 -7.54 0.58
CA PHE A 149 -17.31 -6.97 0.74
C PHE A 149 -17.33 -5.45 0.60
N PHE A 150 -16.46 -4.78 1.35
CA PHE A 150 -16.23 -3.34 1.24
C PHE A 150 -14.77 -3.01 1.59
N PRO A 151 -14.19 -1.96 0.99
CA PRO A 151 -12.85 -1.51 1.33
C PRO A 151 -12.91 -0.69 2.62
N VAL A 152 -12.00 -0.98 3.55
CA VAL A 152 -11.78 -0.19 4.76
C VAL A 152 -10.68 0.83 4.53
N VAL A 153 -9.55 0.37 3.96
CA VAL A 153 -8.40 1.21 3.59
C VAL A 153 -7.87 0.73 2.25
N VAL A 154 -7.54 1.66 1.36
CA VAL A 154 -6.76 1.37 0.14
C VAL A 154 -5.52 2.23 0.17
N SER A 155 -4.37 1.60 -0.08
CA SER A 155 -3.08 2.26 -0.16
C SER A 155 -2.38 1.92 -1.46
N LEU A 156 -1.60 2.87 -1.99
CA LEU A 156 -0.77 2.74 -3.17
C LEU A 156 0.63 3.26 -2.80
N GLU A 157 1.66 2.43 -2.98
CA GLU A 157 3.03 2.72 -2.54
C GLU A 157 3.12 3.13 -1.06
N GLY A 158 2.35 2.44 -0.21
CA GLY A 158 2.25 2.73 1.22
C GLY A 158 1.49 4.01 1.58
N ARG A 159 1.09 4.83 0.59
CA ARG A 159 0.26 6.02 0.80
C ARG A 159 -1.22 5.65 0.80
N PRO A 160 -2.01 5.99 1.83
CA PRO A 160 -3.45 5.78 1.79
C PRO A 160 -4.10 6.70 0.77
N ILE A 161 -4.90 6.13 -0.12
CA ILE A 161 -5.67 6.84 -1.17
C ILE A 161 -7.18 6.79 -0.91
N TYR A 162 -7.63 5.86 -0.06
CA TYR A 162 -9.00 5.79 0.44
C TYR A 162 -9.02 5.26 1.88
N GLN A 163 -9.93 5.79 2.70
CA GLN A 163 -10.11 5.37 4.08
C GLN A 163 -11.55 5.56 4.56
N MET A 164 -12.15 4.48 5.10
CA MET A 164 -13.49 4.51 5.69
C MET A 164 -13.43 4.95 7.16
N ARG A 165 -13.71 6.24 7.42
CA ARG A 165 -13.54 6.87 8.74
C ARG A 165 -14.16 6.09 9.89
N GLY A 166 -15.47 5.87 9.87
CA GLY A 166 -16.17 5.24 11.00
C GLY A 166 -15.65 3.84 11.35
N HIS A 167 -15.09 3.14 10.36
CA HIS A 167 -14.50 1.82 10.56
C HIS A 167 -13.06 1.90 11.05
N VAL A 168 -12.29 2.86 10.57
CA VAL A 168 -10.93 3.10 11.07
C VAL A 168 -10.97 3.54 12.53
N ASP A 169 -11.88 4.43 12.90
CA ASP A 169 -12.05 4.88 14.28
C ASP A 169 -12.41 3.68 15.17
N MET A 170 -13.37 2.85 14.73
CA MET A 170 -13.70 1.60 15.40
C MET A 170 -12.48 0.67 15.54
N LEU A 171 -11.65 0.51 14.51
CA LEU A 171 -10.45 -0.33 14.56
C LEU A 171 -9.36 0.24 15.49
N GLN A 172 -9.21 1.57 15.54
CA GLN A 172 -8.31 2.24 16.47
C GLN A 172 -8.77 2.04 17.92
N ASP A 173 -10.06 2.19 18.19
CA ASP A 173 -10.64 1.99 19.50
C ASP A 173 -10.56 0.52 19.95
N ALA A 174 -10.85 -0.42 19.05
CA ALA A 174 -10.63 -1.85 19.25
C ALA A 174 -9.17 -2.17 19.62
N ARG A 175 -8.19 -1.58 18.91
CA ARG A 175 -6.77 -1.75 19.21
C ARG A 175 -6.42 -1.17 20.57
N ARG A 176 -6.93 0.03 20.92
CA ARG A 176 -6.72 0.64 22.24
C ARG A 176 -7.30 -0.23 23.35
N ALA A 177 -8.53 -0.73 23.18
CA ALA A 177 -9.18 -1.62 24.14
C ALA A 177 -8.36 -2.91 24.35
N ASN A 178 -7.91 -3.55 23.27
CA ASN A 178 -7.06 -4.75 23.36
C ASN A 178 -5.70 -4.47 24.03
N GLN A 179 -5.08 -3.31 23.76
CA GLN A 179 -3.83 -2.90 24.40
C GLN A 179 -4.00 -2.59 25.90
N GLN A 180 -5.19 -2.20 26.36
CA GLN A 180 -5.48 -1.99 27.78
C GLN A 180 -5.76 -3.29 28.53
N VAL A 181 -6.28 -4.31 27.86
CA VAL A 181 -6.58 -5.63 28.47
C VAL A 181 -5.32 -6.50 28.63
N LEU A 182 -4.38 -6.45 27.67
CA LEU A 182 -3.14 -7.25 27.71
C LEU A 182 -2.23 -7.02 28.94
N PRO A 183 -2.00 -5.80 29.45
CA PRO A 183 -1.22 -5.60 30.67
C PRO A 183 -1.95 -6.04 31.95
N ALA A 184 -3.29 -6.17 31.92
CA ALA A 184 -4.06 -6.68 33.07
C ALA A 184 -4.03 -8.22 33.21
N LEU A 185 -3.66 -8.92 32.14
CA LEU A 185 -3.45 -10.38 32.12
C LEU A 185 -1.98 -10.78 32.26
N ALA A 186 -1.06 -9.81 32.33
CA ALA A 186 0.32 -10.06 32.70
C ALA A 186 0.35 -10.46 34.19
N VAL A 187 0.28 -11.77 34.42
CA VAL A 187 0.35 -12.44 35.71
C VAL A 187 1.43 -11.80 36.58
N PRO A 188 1.12 -11.33 37.81
CA PRO A 188 2.15 -10.88 38.73
C PRO A 188 3.12 -12.04 38.95
N SER A 189 4.42 -11.78 38.80
CA SER A 189 5.50 -12.71 39.05
C SER A 189 5.48 -13.21 40.50
N VAL A 190 4.63 -14.20 40.79
CA VAL A 190 4.67 -15.00 42.01
C VAL A 190 5.71 -16.10 41.79
N TRP A 191 6.97 -15.69 41.77
CA TRP A 191 8.07 -16.55 42.18
C TRP A 191 8.77 -15.80 43.31
N LYS A 192 8.22 -15.93 44.52
CA LYS A 192 9.01 -15.78 45.74
C LYS A 192 9.84 -17.05 45.86
N ALA A 193 11.16 -16.89 45.81
CA ALA A 193 12.11 -17.85 46.36
C ALA A 193 12.09 -17.80 47.89
#